data_AF-A0AAP2Z0U5-F1
#
_entry.id   AF-A0AAP2Z0U5-F1
#
_cell.length_a   1.000
_cell.length_b   1.000
_cell.length_c   1.000
_cell.angle_alpha   90.00
_cell.angle_beta   90.00
_cell.angle_gamma   90.00
#
_symmetry.space_group_name_H-M   'P 1'
#
loop_
_entity.id
_entity.type
_entity.pdbx_description
1 polymer ?
#
loop_
_entity_poly.entity_id
_entity_poly.type
_entity_poly.pdbx_seq_one_letter_code
_entity_poly.pdbx_strand_id
1 'polypeptide(L)'
;MTSTTPTPNHGPELLDERSVTGIVVHPLAFLTGGLLAIPIYLVSSHEYTRANARNALNWYLSVVLLTVVSFTVFFLGADEMTVGGEPVEWSLLPEPFHTIVGFVGILLLLPTILAWMATLLFAVVATIKAIFGTAWEYPFARRLVGSDTETGTR
;
A
#
# COMPACT_ATOMS: atom_id res chain seq x y z
N MET A 1 33.32 -31.24 -34.98
CA MET A 1 33.19 -31.31 -33.51
C MET A 1 32.50 -30.04 -33.06
N THR A 2 31.24 -30.14 -32.65
CA THR A 2 30.43 -29.00 -32.19
C THR A 2 30.67 -28.83 -30.69
N SER A 3 31.39 -27.76 -30.31
CA SER A 3 31.63 -27.44 -28.90
C SER A 3 30.33 -26.91 -28.27
N THR A 4 29.65 -27.74 -27.48
CA THR A 4 28.58 -27.29 -26.58
C THR A 4 29.21 -26.61 -25.37
N THR A 5 29.18 -25.28 -25.33
CA THR A 5 29.48 -24.51 -24.11
C THR A 5 28.39 -24.81 -23.07
N PRO A 6 28.74 -25.25 -21.85
CA PRO A 6 27.74 -25.48 -20.81
C PRO A 6 27.17 -24.14 -20.35
N THR A 7 25.84 -24.01 -20.35
CA THR A 7 25.15 -22.84 -19.80
C THR A 7 25.41 -22.77 -18.28
N PRO A 8 25.91 -21.65 -17.74
CA PRO A 8 26.13 -21.54 -16.30
C PRO A 8 24.79 -21.60 -15.57
N ASN A 9 24.75 -22.34 -14.47
CA ASN A 9 23.55 -22.53 -13.67
C ASN A 9 23.35 -21.32 -12.72
N HIS A 10 22.79 -20.22 -13.25
CA HIS A 10 22.62 -18.94 -12.54
C HIS A 10 21.54 -18.93 -11.45
N GLY A 11 20.95 -20.07 -11.10
CA GLY A 11 19.85 -20.15 -10.13
C GLY A 11 20.16 -19.55 -8.76
N PRO A 12 21.24 -19.97 -8.07
CA PRO A 12 21.59 -19.44 -6.74
C PRO A 12 21.90 -17.94 -6.74
N GLU A 13 22.66 -17.47 -7.73
CA GLU A 13 23.02 -16.05 -7.91
C GLU A 13 21.79 -15.15 -8.08
N LEU A 14 20.79 -15.62 -8.85
CA LEU A 14 19.54 -14.87 -9.05
C LEU A 14 18.72 -14.74 -7.76
N LEU A 15 18.85 -15.65 -6.79
CA LEU A 15 18.18 -15.56 -5.51
C LEU A 15 18.88 -14.59 -4.54
N ASP A 16 20.21 -14.45 -4.68
CA ASP A 16 21.00 -13.45 -3.95
C ASP A 16 20.70 -12.02 -4.45
N GLU A 17 20.32 -11.87 -5.72
CA GLU A 17 19.85 -10.59 -6.27
C GLU A 17 18.35 -10.37 -6.03
N ARG A 18 17.54 -11.43 -6.22
CA ARG A 18 16.07 -11.40 -6.27
C ARG A 18 15.49 -12.45 -5.35
N SER A 19 15.52 -12.14 -4.06
CA SER A 19 14.88 -12.98 -3.04
C SER A 19 13.41 -13.30 -3.38
N VAL A 20 13.00 -14.56 -3.17
CA VAL A 20 11.61 -15.00 -3.29
C VAL A 20 10.67 -14.15 -2.43
N THR A 21 11.10 -13.83 -1.19
CA THR A 21 10.34 -12.99 -0.25
C THR A 21 10.02 -11.61 -0.83
N GLY A 22 10.96 -11.00 -1.56
CA GLY A 22 10.76 -9.71 -2.23
C GLY A 22 9.74 -9.76 -3.38
N ILE A 23 9.53 -10.94 -3.98
CA ILE A 23 8.48 -11.14 -5.00
C ILE A 23 7.12 -11.35 -4.33
N VAL A 24 7.06 -12.26 -3.34
CA VAL A 24 5.79 -12.66 -2.71
C VAL A 24 5.25 -11.66 -1.70
N VAL A 25 6.03 -10.65 -1.30
CA VAL A 25 5.55 -9.62 -0.37
C VAL A 25 4.33 -8.87 -0.91
N HIS A 26 4.24 -8.65 -2.23
CA HIS A 26 3.11 -7.94 -2.85
C HIS A 26 1.78 -8.71 -2.75
N PRO A 27 1.68 -10.00 -3.15
CA PRO A 27 0.45 -10.78 -2.94
C PRO A 27 0.16 -11.03 -1.46
N LEU A 28 1.18 -11.21 -0.60
CA LEU A 28 0.98 -11.36 0.84
C LEU A 28 0.42 -10.08 1.48
N ALA A 29 0.95 -8.92 1.11
CA ALA A 29 0.43 -7.63 1.52
C ALA A 29 -1.00 -7.45 1.01
N PHE A 30 -1.29 -7.80 -0.24
CA PHE A 30 -2.66 -7.79 -0.78
C PHE A 30 -3.65 -8.62 0.04
N LEU A 31 -3.35 -9.88 0.29
CA LEU A 31 -4.26 -10.79 1.02
C LEU A 31 -4.46 -10.39 2.48
N THR A 32 -3.54 -9.61 3.05
CA THR A 32 -3.57 -9.23 4.48
C THR A 32 -3.84 -7.74 4.71
N GLY A 33 -4.18 -6.98 3.66
CA GLY A 33 -4.41 -5.54 3.78
C GLY A 33 -3.15 -4.75 4.19
N GLY A 34 -1.97 -5.25 3.82
CA GLY A 34 -0.68 -4.62 4.08
C GLY A 34 0.02 -5.10 5.35
N LEU A 35 -0.67 -5.84 6.23
CA LEU A 35 -0.14 -6.21 7.55
C LEU A 35 1.15 -7.01 7.48
N LEU A 36 1.27 -7.97 6.55
CA LEU A 36 2.49 -8.79 6.44
C LEU A 36 3.70 -8.03 5.88
N ALA A 37 3.51 -6.89 5.22
CA ALA A 37 4.65 -6.10 4.75
C ALA A 37 5.44 -5.49 5.92
N ILE A 38 4.82 -5.29 7.09
CA ILE A 38 5.46 -4.72 8.29
C ILE A 38 6.58 -5.63 8.80
N PRO A 39 6.31 -6.88 9.25
CA PRO A 39 7.36 -7.75 9.75
C PRO A 39 8.39 -8.09 8.66
N ILE A 40 7.98 -8.23 7.39
CA ILE A 40 8.91 -8.48 6.29
C ILE A 40 9.91 -7.33 6.14
N TYR A 41 9.46 -6.07 6.20
CA TYR A 41 10.34 -4.91 6.14
C TYR A 41 11.28 -4.80 7.35
N LEU A 42 10.79 -5.10 8.55
CA LEU A 42 11.55 -4.95 9.79
C LEU A 42 12.61 -6.04 9.99
N VAL A 43 12.33 -7.27 9.55
CA VAL A 43 13.17 -8.44 9.82
C VAL A 43 14.13 -8.75 8.67
N SER A 44 13.80 -8.35 7.43
CA SER A 44 14.62 -8.71 6.28
C SER A 44 15.92 -7.92 6.22
N SER A 45 17.04 -8.63 6.15
CA SER A 45 18.37 -8.09 5.84
C SER A 45 18.63 -7.95 4.32
N HIS A 46 17.77 -8.55 3.49
CA HIS A 46 17.97 -8.55 2.04
C HIS A 46 17.42 -7.26 1.43
N GLU A 47 18.29 -6.44 0.83
CA GLU A 47 17.95 -5.11 0.31
C GLU A 47 16.75 -5.13 -0.63
N TYR A 48 16.73 -6.10 -1.56
CA TYR A 48 15.62 -6.33 -2.48
C TYR A 48 14.27 -6.62 -1.80
N THR A 49 14.24 -7.51 -0.80
CA THR A 49 13.02 -7.76 -0.01
C THR A 49 12.59 -6.51 0.72
N ARG A 50 13.53 -5.82 1.37
CA ARG A 50 13.26 -4.63 2.17
C ARG A 50 12.72 -3.48 1.33
N ALA A 51 13.26 -3.28 0.12
CA ALA A 51 12.75 -2.29 -0.82
C ALA A 51 11.32 -2.60 -1.28
N ASN A 52 11.03 -3.84 -1.67
CA ASN A 52 9.68 -4.25 -2.07
C ASN A 52 8.67 -4.14 -0.92
N ALA A 53 9.05 -4.58 0.28
CA ALA A 53 8.22 -4.48 1.47
C ALA A 53 7.94 -3.01 1.86
N ARG A 54 8.94 -2.14 1.78
CA ARG A 54 8.78 -0.70 1.98
C ARG A 54 7.79 -0.09 0.98
N ASN A 55 7.90 -0.45 -0.30
CA ASN A 55 7.02 0.07 -1.34
C ASN A 55 5.56 -0.36 -1.10
N ALA A 56 5.35 -1.63 -0.73
CA ALA A 56 4.04 -2.11 -0.32
C ALA A 56 3.53 -1.35 0.93
N LEU A 57 4.35 -1.17 1.96
CA LEU A 57 3.97 -0.40 3.15
C LEU A 57 3.56 1.04 2.83
N ASN A 58 4.35 1.75 2.03
CA ASN A 58 4.05 3.12 1.62
C ASN A 58 2.70 3.20 0.90
N TRP A 59 2.37 2.22 0.06
CA TRP A 59 1.06 2.13 -0.56
C TRP A 59 -0.06 1.93 0.47
N TYR A 60 0.00 0.87 1.29
CA TYR A 60 -1.07 0.57 2.25
C TYR A 60 -1.25 1.67 3.28
N LEU A 61 -0.17 2.25 3.80
CA LEU A 61 -0.26 3.37 4.73
C LEU A 61 -0.89 4.60 4.07
N SER A 62 -0.65 4.84 2.79
CA SER A 62 -1.31 5.93 2.05
C SER A 62 -2.80 5.67 1.87
N VAL A 63 -3.19 4.45 1.51
CA VAL A 63 -4.59 4.05 1.34
C VAL A 63 -5.33 4.10 2.68
N VAL A 64 -4.71 3.62 3.76
CA VAL A 64 -5.26 3.68 5.12
C VAL A 64 -5.39 5.11 5.60
N LEU A 65 -4.37 5.95 5.40
CA LEU A 65 -4.44 7.37 5.75
C LEU A 65 -5.57 8.07 5.00
N LEU A 66 -5.67 7.87 3.69
CA LEU A 66 -6.77 8.40 2.89
C LEU A 66 -8.12 7.90 3.42
N THR A 67 -8.24 6.61 3.72
CA THR A 67 -9.46 6.02 4.28
C THR A 67 -9.84 6.69 5.60
N VAL A 68 -8.91 6.79 6.56
CA VAL A 68 -9.17 7.41 7.87
C VAL A 68 -9.60 8.86 7.70
N VAL A 69 -8.91 9.64 6.88
CA VAL A 69 -9.27 11.04 6.62
C VAL A 69 -10.66 11.14 5.99
N SER A 70 -10.92 10.39 4.93
CA SER A 70 -12.19 10.41 4.20
C SER A 70 -13.37 10.05 5.10
N PHE A 71 -13.27 8.96 5.86
CA PHE A 71 -14.33 8.54 6.78
C PHE A 71 -14.50 9.52 7.94
N THR A 72 -13.41 10.07 8.49
CA THR A 72 -13.50 11.08 9.55
C THR A 72 -14.26 12.32 9.06
N VAL A 73 -13.92 12.83 7.88
CA VAL A 73 -14.58 14.00 7.28
C VAL A 73 -16.05 13.68 6.95
N PHE A 74 -16.32 12.50 6.38
CA PHE A 74 -17.67 12.05 6.09
C PHE A 74 -18.54 12.00 7.35
N PHE A 75 -18.09 11.33 8.41
CA PHE A 75 -18.85 11.24 9.66
C PHE A 75 -18.99 12.58 10.38
N LEU A 76 -18.02 13.49 10.23
CA LEU A 76 -18.10 14.82 10.81
C LEU A 76 -19.21 15.68 10.16
N GLY A 77 -19.51 15.42 8.88
CA GLY A 77 -20.52 16.15 8.11
C GLY A 77 -21.80 15.36 7.80
N ALA A 78 -21.97 14.14 8.34
CA ALA A 78 -23.22 13.39 8.23
C ALA A 78 -24.30 14.02 9.12
N ASP A 79 -25.54 14.10 8.65
CA ASP A 79 -26.75 14.53 9.40
C ASP A 79 -27.46 13.35 10.08
N GLU A 80 -27.32 12.18 9.49
CA GLU A 80 -27.97 10.97 9.94
C GLU A 80 -26.99 9.79 9.91
N MET A 81 -27.04 8.94 10.93
CA MET A 81 -26.35 7.66 10.94
C MET A 81 -27.33 6.52 11.17
N THR A 82 -27.12 5.40 10.49
CA THR A 82 -27.89 4.17 10.75
C THR A 82 -27.22 3.35 11.84
N VAL A 83 -27.88 3.17 12.99
CA VAL A 83 -27.40 2.33 14.10
C VAL A 83 -28.43 1.24 14.37
N GLY A 84 -28.06 -0.02 14.18
CA GLY A 84 -28.98 -1.15 14.36
C GLY A 84 -30.13 -1.18 13.34
N GLY A 85 -29.99 -0.50 12.20
CA GLY A 85 -31.02 -0.39 11.16
C GLY A 85 -31.94 0.82 11.31
N GLU A 86 -31.87 1.54 12.43
CA GLU A 86 -32.66 2.75 12.67
C GLU A 86 -31.87 4.01 12.36
N PRO A 87 -32.49 5.02 11.74
CA PRO A 87 -31.88 6.31 11.53
C PRO A 87 -31.76 7.07 12.86
N VAL A 88 -30.57 7.60 13.13
CA VAL A 88 -30.27 8.41 14.31
C VAL A 88 -29.73 9.75 13.85
N GLU A 89 -30.37 10.82 14.31
CA GLU A 89 -29.90 12.19 14.08
C GLU A 89 -28.48 12.35 14.65
N TRP A 90 -27.56 12.78 13.79
CA TRP A 90 -26.17 12.96 14.12
C TRP A 90 -25.72 14.35 13.64
N SER A 91 -25.25 15.19 14.56
CA SER A 91 -24.70 16.48 14.19
C SER A 91 -23.61 16.89 15.17
N LEU A 92 -22.39 17.10 14.65
CA LEU A 92 -21.23 17.56 15.41
C LEU A 92 -20.83 18.99 15.07
N LEU A 93 -21.37 19.55 13.99
CA LEU A 93 -21.03 20.87 13.46
C LEU A 93 -22.28 21.73 13.33
N PRO A 94 -22.18 23.05 13.59
CA PRO A 94 -23.29 23.95 13.31
C PRO A 94 -23.45 24.17 11.79
N GLU A 95 -24.67 24.50 11.37
CA GLU A 95 -24.91 24.99 10.01
C GLU A 95 -24.19 26.34 9.77
N PRO A 96 -23.63 26.60 8.57
CA PRO A 96 -23.68 25.79 7.34
C PRO A 96 -22.52 24.78 7.21
N PHE A 97 -21.64 24.69 8.21
CA PHE A 97 -20.39 23.94 8.10
C PHE A 97 -20.63 22.44 7.99
N HIS A 98 -21.65 21.94 8.68
CA HIS A 98 -22.11 20.56 8.59
C HIS A 98 -22.34 20.12 7.12
N THR A 99 -23.19 20.85 6.39
CA THR A 99 -23.49 20.58 4.97
C THR A 99 -22.23 20.57 4.10
N ILE A 100 -21.35 21.57 4.25
CA ILE A 100 -20.13 21.69 3.45
C ILE A 100 -19.19 20.50 3.71
N VAL A 101 -18.97 20.16 4.98
CA VAL A 101 -18.10 19.05 5.38
C VAL A 101 -18.66 17.72 4.89
N GLY A 102 -19.98 17.54 4.91
CA GLY A 102 -20.64 16.34 4.37
C GLY A 102 -20.36 16.14 2.88
N PHE A 103 -20.50 17.19 2.08
CA PHE A 103 -20.16 17.14 0.65
C PHE A 103 -18.67 16.83 0.41
N VAL A 104 -17.77 17.46 1.17
CA VAL A 104 -16.33 17.16 1.07
C VAL A 104 -16.05 15.71 1.43
N GLY A 105 -16.68 15.19 2.47
CA GLY A 105 -16.59 13.78 2.88
C GLY A 105 -16.99 12.84 1.75
N ILE A 106 -18.15 13.07 1.13
CA ILE A 106 -18.63 12.27 -0.02
C ILE A 106 -17.62 12.31 -1.19
N LEU A 107 -17.09 13.50 -1.51
CA LEU A 107 -16.10 13.65 -2.58
C LEU A 107 -14.79 12.91 -2.28
N LEU A 108 -14.39 12.82 -1.00
CA LEU A 108 -13.19 12.07 -0.58
C LEU A 108 -13.40 10.55 -0.59
N LEU A 109 -14.63 10.06 -0.46
CA LEU A 109 -14.93 8.62 -0.56
C LEU A 109 -14.65 8.07 -1.97
N LEU A 110 -14.89 8.84 -3.03
CA LEU A 110 -14.63 8.41 -4.41
C LEU A 110 -13.15 8.02 -4.66
N PRO A 111 -12.14 8.88 -4.42
CA PRO A 111 -10.74 8.49 -4.57
C PRO A 111 -10.34 7.39 -3.59
N THR A 112 -10.99 7.27 -2.42
CA THR A 112 -10.75 6.17 -1.48
C THR A 112 -11.15 4.83 -2.10
N ILE A 113 -12.35 4.75 -2.69
CA ILE A 113 -12.81 3.54 -3.40
C ILE A 113 -11.87 3.21 -4.56
N LEU A 114 -11.49 4.21 -5.36
CA LEU A 114 -10.55 4.02 -6.46
C LEU A 114 -9.18 3.52 -6.00
N ALA A 115 -8.68 4.00 -4.85
CA ALA A 115 -7.43 3.53 -4.28
C ALA A 115 -7.51 2.06 -3.83
N TRP A 116 -8.62 1.64 -3.22
CA TRP A 116 -8.84 0.22 -2.89
C TRP A 116 -8.94 -0.66 -4.15
N MET A 117 -9.60 -0.19 -5.21
CA MET A 117 -9.62 -0.90 -6.49
C MET A 117 -8.24 -0.98 -7.14
N ALA A 118 -7.48 0.13 -7.12
CA ALA A 118 -6.12 0.19 -7.65
C ALA A 118 -5.16 -0.73 -6.89
N THR A 119 -5.44 -1.05 -5.62
CA THR A 119 -4.61 -1.93 -4.79
C THR A 119 -4.42 -3.30 -5.43
N LEU A 120 -5.48 -3.89 -6.00
CA LEU A 120 -5.38 -5.17 -6.72
C LEU A 120 -4.48 -5.03 -7.96
N LEU A 121 -4.73 -4.02 -8.80
CA LEU A 121 -3.99 -3.81 -10.05
C LEU A 121 -2.50 -3.55 -9.76
N PHE A 122 -2.22 -2.71 -8.78
CA PHE A 122 -0.85 -2.37 -8.39
C PHE A 122 -0.14 -3.53 -7.71
N ALA A 123 -0.82 -4.37 -6.92
CA ALA A 123 -0.21 -5.59 -6.38
C ALA A 123 0.22 -6.55 -7.51
N VAL A 124 -0.60 -6.72 -8.55
CA VAL A 124 -0.24 -7.52 -9.73
C VAL A 124 0.96 -6.91 -10.46
N VAL A 125 0.93 -5.61 -10.76
CA VAL A 125 2.04 -4.92 -11.43
C VAL A 125 3.32 -5.00 -10.61
N ALA A 126 3.25 -4.76 -9.30
CA ALA A 126 4.39 -4.82 -8.41
C ALA A 126 4.98 -6.24 -8.33
N THR A 127 4.14 -7.28 -8.32
CA THR A 127 4.59 -8.68 -8.38
C THR A 127 5.32 -8.96 -9.69
N ILE A 128 4.75 -8.56 -10.83
CA ILE A 128 5.38 -8.73 -12.15
C ILE A 128 6.72 -8.00 -12.20
N LYS A 129 6.75 -6.72 -11.78
CA LYS A 129 7.99 -5.93 -11.69
C LYS A 129 9.01 -6.59 -10.78
N ALA A 130 8.56 -7.21 -9.69
CA ALA A 130 9.45 -7.91 -8.77
C ALA A 130 10.06 -9.17 -9.40
N ILE A 131 9.28 -9.95 -10.16
CA ILE A 131 9.81 -11.10 -10.93
C ILE A 131 10.93 -10.65 -11.88
N PHE A 132 10.78 -9.47 -12.49
CA PHE A 132 11.81 -8.87 -13.36
C PHE A 132 12.92 -8.13 -12.60
N GLY A 133 13.00 -8.23 -11.28
CA GLY A 133 14.08 -7.67 -10.47
C GLY A 133 13.93 -6.17 -10.17
N THR A 134 12.76 -5.58 -10.38
CA THR A 134 12.50 -4.17 -10.08
C THR A 134 11.67 -4.01 -8.81
N ALA A 135 12.20 -3.33 -7.80
CA ALA A 135 11.43 -2.90 -6.64
C ALA A 135 10.58 -1.67 -7.00
N TRP A 136 9.40 -1.91 -7.56
CA TRP A 136 8.56 -0.85 -8.13
C TRP A 136 7.86 -0.02 -7.04
N GLU A 137 7.94 1.31 -7.16
CA GLU A 137 7.21 2.24 -6.31
C GLU A 137 5.80 2.46 -6.84
N TYR A 138 4.82 2.47 -5.95
CA TYR A 138 3.41 2.64 -6.30
C TYR A 138 3.15 4.11 -6.66
N PRO A 139 2.60 4.46 -7.84
CA PRO A 139 2.58 5.82 -8.39
C PRO A 139 1.98 6.91 -7.51
N PHE A 140 1.10 6.57 -6.57
CA PHE A 140 0.44 7.52 -5.67
C PHE A 140 0.79 7.30 -4.19
N ALA A 141 1.67 6.34 -3.90
CA ALA A 141 2.09 6.11 -2.53
C ALA A 141 2.89 7.31 -2.00
N ARG A 142 2.55 7.73 -0.80
CA ARG A 142 3.35 8.65 0.00
C ARG A 142 4.48 7.87 0.65
N ARG A 143 5.67 8.47 0.66
CA ARG A 143 6.85 7.89 1.29
C ARG A 143 6.81 8.14 2.80
N LEU A 144 6.16 7.23 3.50
CA LEU A 144 5.98 7.27 4.96
C LEU A 144 7.02 6.43 5.69
N VAL A 145 7.53 5.40 5.01
CA VAL A 145 8.65 4.56 5.43
C VAL A 145 9.86 4.91 4.57
N GLY A 146 10.95 5.34 5.23
CA GLY A 146 12.21 5.73 4.61
C GLY A 146 13.08 4.55 4.18
N SER A 147 14.15 4.85 3.43
CA SER A 147 15.28 3.93 3.24
C SER A 147 16.32 4.21 4.32
N ASP A 148 17.06 3.18 4.76
CA ASP A 148 18.05 3.31 5.85
C ASP A 148 19.13 4.39 5.56
N THR A 149 19.35 4.71 4.28
CA THR A 149 20.23 5.78 3.82
C THR A 149 19.75 7.20 4.19
N GLU A 150 18.47 7.42 4.47
CA GLU A 150 17.94 8.74 4.84
C GLU A 150 17.93 8.98 6.35
N THR A 151 18.01 7.93 7.16
CA THR A 151 18.01 8.03 8.63
C THR A 151 19.40 8.25 9.22
N GLY A 152 20.44 8.15 8.38
CA GLY A 152 21.84 8.36 8.74
C GLY A 152 22.33 9.79 8.54
N THR A 153 21.59 10.81 8.99
CA THR A 153 22.16 12.14 9.32
C THR A 153 21.13 12.99 10.05
N ARG A 154 21.28 13.10 11.37
CA ARG A 154 21.38 14.37 12.12
C ARG A 154 21.86 14.09 13.53
#